data_AF-A0A2G4GY88-F1
#
_entry.id   AF-A0A2G4GY88-F1
#
_cell.length_a   1.000
_cell.length_b   1.000
_cell.length_c   1.000
_cell.angle_alpha   90.00
_cell.angle_beta   90.00
_cell.angle_gamma   90.00
#
_symmetry.space_group_name_H-M   'P 1'
#
loop_
_entity.id
_entity.type
_entity.pdbx_description
1 polymer ?
#
loop_
_entity_poly.entity_id
_entity_poly.type
_entity_poly.pdbx_seq_one_letter_code
_entity_poly.pdbx_strand_id
1 'polypeptide(L)'
;MSSRRNSPSTARVTLADLRVRCERLESVLRQALSSRSAARAERDSARARLRSAGDDFVVAFEAIDARTEAAVAAAELRGLLCNDLDIDTMLTVATEHLLARVRPANVAIWLCNSRGDYAVAAYGANSVSRARAEASLGVLGREACTHLGNEPVASVFDNAAEMVSVPPPGGGVLAGSRAIIAPLVFRGELFGAVLVFQPVSEAWQPNAPEIVASIGAVLGEQIERITRIVVQRGTEWPSTPPEHD
;
A
#
# COMPACT_ATOMS: atom_id res chain seq x y z
N MET A 1 91.97 44.02 -29.04
CA MET A 1 91.69 43.65 -27.64
C MET A 1 90.53 44.50 -27.12
N SER A 2 89.35 43.91 -26.88
CA SER A 2 88.42 44.43 -25.87
C SER A 2 87.43 43.32 -25.49
N SER A 3 87.74 42.66 -24.39
CA SER A 3 86.98 41.54 -23.81
C SER A 3 85.78 42.11 -23.04
N ARG A 4 84.57 41.96 -23.56
CA ARG A 4 83.34 42.14 -22.76
C ARG A 4 83.18 40.94 -21.84
N ARG A 5 83.60 41.09 -20.59
CA ARG A 5 83.27 40.15 -19.50
C ARG A 5 81.79 40.31 -19.17
N ASN A 6 80.96 39.36 -19.60
CA ASN A 6 79.66 39.13 -18.99
C ASN A 6 79.88 38.48 -17.63
N SER A 7 79.85 39.28 -16.56
CA SER A 7 79.79 38.75 -15.20
C SER A 7 78.40 38.13 -14.96
N PRO A 8 78.31 36.89 -14.43
CA PRO A 8 77.04 36.35 -13.98
C PRO A 8 76.63 37.12 -12.72
N SER A 9 75.54 37.87 -12.82
CA SER A 9 74.85 38.46 -11.67
C SER A 9 74.29 37.32 -10.81
N THR A 10 75.08 36.79 -9.89
CA THR A 10 74.60 35.97 -8.78
C THR A 10 73.86 36.88 -7.81
N ALA A 11 72.57 37.08 -8.06
CA ALA A 11 71.68 37.73 -7.12
C ALA A 11 71.76 37.00 -5.78
N ARG A 12 72.35 37.64 -4.76
CA ARG A 12 72.37 37.12 -3.39
C ARG A 12 70.94 37.15 -2.87
N VAL A 13 70.31 35.98 -2.84
CA VAL A 13 69.00 35.78 -2.22
C VAL A 13 69.12 36.16 -0.75
N THR A 14 68.30 37.11 -0.31
CA THR A 14 68.30 37.55 1.08
C THR A 14 67.42 36.63 1.93
N LEU A 15 67.66 36.58 3.25
CA LEU A 15 66.81 35.86 4.20
C LEU A 15 65.34 36.34 4.15
N ALA A 16 65.12 37.60 3.79
CA ALA A 16 63.79 38.16 3.58
C ALA A 16 63.09 37.56 2.34
N ASP A 17 63.80 37.39 1.22
CA ASP A 17 63.26 36.73 0.02
C ASP A 17 62.84 35.28 0.29
N LEU A 18 63.62 34.55 1.11
CA LEU A 18 63.29 33.18 1.49
C LEU A 18 62.02 33.12 2.36
N ARG A 19 61.85 34.04 3.31
CA ARG A 19 60.63 34.12 4.15
C ARG A 19 59.38 34.38 3.32
N VAL A 20 59.42 35.38 2.44
CA VAL A 20 58.29 35.70 1.55
C VAL A 20 57.95 34.51 0.65
N ARG A 21 58.96 33.80 0.13
CA ARG A 21 58.73 32.57 -0.66
C ARG A 21 58.08 31.46 0.18
N CYS A 22 58.53 31.23 1.41
CA CYS A 22 57.94 30.24 2.32
C CYS A 22 56.49 30.57 2.65
N GLU A 23 56.17 31.82 3.01
CA GLU A 23 54.79 32.26 3.29
C GLU A 23 53.88 32.07 2.08
N ARG A 24 54.38 32.39 0.88
CA ARG A 24 53.63 32.19 -0.37
C ARG A 24 53.38 30.71 -0.63
N LEU A 25 54.37 29.86 -0.43
CA LEU A 25 54.25 28.41 -0.59
C LEU A 25 53.28 27.80 0.42
N GLU A 26 53.31 28.27 1.67
CA GLU A 26 52.37 27.86 2.71
C GLU A 26 50.93 28.29 2.37
N SER A 27 50.74 29.50 1.86
CA SER A 27 49.42 29.97 1.41
C SER A 27 48.86 29.11 0.28
N VAL A 28 49.69 28.74 -0.70
CA VAL A 28 49.30 27.88 -1.82
C VAL A 28 48.97 26.47 -1.35
N LEU A 29 49.76 25.91 -0.42
CA LEU A 29 49.49 24.60 0.16
C LEU A 29 48.19 24.58 0.97
N ARG A 30 47.94 25.61 1.79
CA ARG A 30 46.67 25.75 2.52
C ARG A 30 45.49 25.86 1.56
N GLN A 31 45.62 26.67 0.51
CA GLN A 31 44.59 26.82 -0.52
C GLN A 31 44.33 25.49 -1.24
N ALA A 32 45.37 24.76 -1.64
CA ALA A 32 45.25 23.46 -2.29
C ALA A 32 44.65 22.38 -1.37
N LEU A 33 44.98 22.38 -0.08
CA LEU A 33 44.37 21.49 0.90
C LEU A 33 42.89 21.81 1.11
N SER A 34 42.55 23.10 1.22
CA SER A 34 41.16 23.55 1.36
C SER A 34 40.32 23.18 0.14
N SER A 35 40.81 23.41 -1.08
CA SER A 35 40.10 23.06 -2.31
C SER A 35 39.92 21.55 -2.46
N ARG A 36 40.95 20.76 -2.12
CA ARG A 36 40.85 19.29 -2.10
C ARG A 36 39.86 18.79 -1.05
N SER A 37 39.79 19.42 0.12
CA SER A 37 38.81 19.08 1.16
C SER A 37 37.38 19.39 0.71
N ALA A 38 37.17 20.54 0.06
CA ALA A 38 35.88 20.93 -0.49
C ALA A 38 35.43 19.99 -1.62
N ALA A 39 36.32 19.66 -2.56
CA ALA A 39 36.02 18.71 -3.64
C ALA A 39 35.70 17.30 -3.11
N ARG A 40 36.34 16.87 -2.02
CA ARG A 40 36.00 15.60 -1.35
C ARG A 40 34.61 15.65 -0.72
N ALA A 41 34.30 16.72 0.02
CA ALA A 41 33.00 16.91 0.64
C ALA A 41 31.87 16.98 -0.40
N GLU A 42 32.09 17.67 -1.52
CA GLU A 42 31.15 17.73 -2.63
C GLU A 42 30.93 16.35 -3.25
N ARG A 43 32.00 15.58 -3.49
CA ARG A 43 31.89 14.21 -4.01
C ARG A 43 31.14 13.29 -3.07
N ASP A 44 31.38 13.38 -1.76
CA ASP A 44 30.72 12.55 -0.77
C ASP A 44 29.24 12.94 -0.62
N SER A 45 28.91 14.23 -0.72
CA SER A 45 27.52 14.70 -0.81
C SER A 45 26.81 14.19 -2.06
N ALA A 46 27.45 14.26 -3.22
CA ALA A 46 26.90 13.74 -4.48
C ALA A 46 26.64 12.22 -4.40
N ARG A 47 27.55 11.47 -3.77
CA ARG A 47 27.37 10.03 -3.52
C ARG A 47 26.22 9.73 -2.57
N ALA A 48 26.06 10.51 -1.51
CA ALA A 48 24.94 10.36 -0.58
C ALA A 48 23.59 10.58 -1.30
N ARG A 49 23.50 11.61 -2.15
CA ARG A 49 22.30 11.87 -2.96
C ARG A 49 22.00 10.74 -3.95
N LEU A 50 23.03 10.20 -4.61
CA LEU A 50 22.86 9.07 -5.52
C LEU A 50 22.37 7.81 -4.81
N ARG A 51 22.82 7.55 -3.58
CA ARG A 51 22.31 6.44 -2.77
C ARG A 51 20.85 6.65 -2.40
N SER A 52 20.51 7.82 -1.86
CA SER A 52 19.12 8.17 -1.53
C SER A 52 18.20 8.04 -2.75
N ALA A 53 18.60 8.58 -3.90
CA ALA A 53 17.82 8.45 -5.13
C ALA A 53 17.70 6.98 -5.57
N GLY A 54 18.76 6.19 -5.42
CA GLY A 54 18.73 4.75 -5.65
C GLY A 54 17.71 4.03 -4.76
N ASP A 55 17.71 4.35 -3.47
CA ASP A 55 16.76 3.80 -2.49
C ASP A 55 15.31 4.21 -2.85
N ASP A 56 15.10 5.48 -3.23
CA ASP A 56 13.79 6.00 -3.67
C ASP A 56 13.29 5.28 -4.93
N PHE A 57 14.17 4.95 -5.88
CA PHE A 57 13.80 4.19 -7.07
C PHE A 57 13.39 2.76 -6.76
N VAL A 58 14.05 2.10 -5.80
CA VAL A 58 13.68 0.75 -5.38
C VAL A 58 12.27 0.76 -4.79
N VAL A 59 11.99 1.68 -3.86
CA VAL A 59 10.67 1.84 -3.25
C VAL A 59 9.59 2.14 -4.30
N ALA A 60 9.91 3.02 -5.27
CA ALA A 60 8.98 3.34 -6.35
C ALA A 60 8.69 2.13 -7.25
N PHE A 61 9.70 1.30 -7.55
CA PHE A 61 9.54 0.10 -8.36
C PHE A 61 8.68 -0.95 -7.64
N GLU A 62 8.96 -1.21 -6.36
CA GLU A 62 8.16 -2.11 -5.52
C GLU A 62 6.69 -1.66 -5.46
N ALA A 63 6.44 -0.35 -5.34
CA ALA A 63 5.09 0.19 -5.35
C ALA A 63 4.38 0.05 -6.71
N ILE A 64 5.12 0.12 -7.82
CA ILE A 64 4.57 -0.10 -9.17
C ILE A 64 4.22 -1.57 -9.36
N ASP A 65 5.10 -2.49 -8.95
CA ASP A 65 4.86 -3.93 -9.03
C ASP A 65 3.63 -4.30 -8.20
N ALA A 66 3.53 -3.81 -6.96
CA ALA A 66 2.38 -4.02 -6.09
C ALA A 66 1.06 -3.57 -6.73
N ARG A 67 1.04 -2.37 -7.32
CA ARG A 67 -0.13 -1.84 -8.02
C ARG A 67 -0.48 -2.64 -9.27
N THR A 68 0.53 -3.14 -9.99
CA THR A 68 0.33 -3.94 -11.20
C THR A 68 -0.28 -5.28 -10.86
N GLU A 69 0.24 -5.99 -9.85
CA GLU A 69 -0.33 -7.26 -9.38
C GLU A 69 -1.75 -7.10 -8.87
N ALA A 70 -2.01 -6.04 -8.11
CA ALA A 70 -3.34 -5.73 -7.62
C ALA A 70 -4.34 -5.43 -8.76
N ALA A 71 -3.90 -4.68 -9.79
CA ALA A 71 -4.70 -4.41 -10.97
C ALA A 71 -5.02 -5.69 -11.77
N VAL A 72 -4.06 -6.60 -11.90
CA VAL A 72 -4.27 -7.91 -12.53
C VAL A 72 -5.29 -8.73 -11.75
N ALA A 73 -5.13 -8.85 -10.43
CA ALA A 73 -6.07 -9.59 -9.58
C ALA A 73 -7.50 -9.02 -9.66
N ALA A 74 -7.64 -7.69 -9.69
CA ALA A 74 -8.92 -7.03 -9.86
C ALA A 74 -9.53 -7.27 -11.26
N ALA A 75 -8.73 -7.22 -12.32
CA ALA A 75 -9.18 -7.46 -13.69
C ALA A 75 -9.66 -8.91 -13.88
N GLU A 76 -8.96 -9.88 -13.30
CA GLU A 76 -9.39 -11.27 -13.30
C GLU A 76 -10.71 -11.48 -12.57
N LEU A 77 -10.85 -10.88 -11.38
CA LEU A 77 -12.11 -10.94 -10.64
C LEU A 77 -13.25 -10.33 -11.46
N ARG A 78 -13.04 -9.16 -12.07
CA ARG A 78 -14.03 -8.57 -12.98
C ARG A 78 -14.42 -9.54 -14.10
N GLY A 79 -13.45 -10.23 -14.70
CA GLY A 79 -13.70 -11.27 -15.70
C GLY A 79 -14.56 -12.43 -15.19
N LEU A 80 -14.33 -12.89 -13.96
CA LEU A 80 -15.14 -13.93 -13.32
C LEU A 80 -16.58 -13.44 -13.00
N LEU A 81 -16.71 -12.15 -12.67
CA LEU A 81 -17.99 -11.52 -12.33
C LEU A 81 -18.78 -10.99 -13.55
N CYS A 82 -18.30 -11.21 -14.79
CA CYS A 82 -18.96 -10.73 -16.01
C CYS A 82 -20.33 -11.37 -16.31
N ASN A 83 -20.75 -12.39 -15.57
CA ASN A 83 -22.06 -13.04 -15.73
C ASN A 83 -23.10 -12.35 -14.82
N ASP A 84 -24.40 -12.47 -15.15
CA ASP A 84 -25.52 -12.04 -14.29
C ASP A 84 -25.60 -12.91 -13.03
N LEU A 85 -24.62 -12.77 -12.15
CA LEU A 85 -24.51 -13.50 -10.90
C LEU A 85 -25.44 -12.86 -9.86
N ASP A 86 -26.13 -13.71 -9.11
CA ASP A 86 -26.73 -13.26 -7.85
C ASP A 86 -25.63 -12.90 -6.83
N ILE A 87 -26.04 -12.20 -5.77
CA ILE A 87 -25.11 -11.70 -4.76
C ILE A 87 -24.35 -12.83 -4.06
N ASP A 88 -25.00 -13.97 -3.82
CA ASP A 88 -24.41 -15.10 -3.10
C ASP A 88 -23.32 -15.79 -3.94
N THR A 89 -23.58 -15.98 -5.23
CA THR A 89 -22.61 -16.55 -6.18
C THR A 89 -21.44 -15.59 -6.37
N MET A 90 -21.71 -14.29 -6.52
CA MET A 90 -20.66 -13.26 -6.61
C MET A 90 -19.74 -13.29 -5.38
N LEU A 91 -20.32 -13.31 -4.17
CA LEU A 91 -19.54 -13.33 -2.94
C LEU A 91 -18.75 -14.63 -2.79
N THR A 92 -19.31 -15.76 -3.20
CA THR A 92 -18.60 -17.05 -3.21
C THR A 92 -17.37 -16.98 -4.10
N VAL A 93 -17.54 -16.57 -5.36
CA VAL A 93 -16.43 -16.39 -6.33
C VAL A 93 -15.37 -15.42 -5.78
N ALA A 94 -15.80 -14.33 -5.13
CA ALA A 94 -14.89 -13.37 -4.53
C ALA A 94 -14.06 -13.96 -3.39
N THR A 95 -14.69 -14.72 -2.49
CA THR A 95 -13.98 -15.39 -1.39
C THR A 95 -13.00 -16.42 -1.90
N GLU A 96 -13.37 -17.22 -2.91
CA GLU A 96 -12.49 -18.20 -3.55
C GLU A 96 -11.30 -17.52 -4.25
N HIS A 97 -11.54 -16.42 -4.96
CA HIS A 97 -10.49 -15.64 -5.61
C HIS A 97 -9.51 -15.05 -4.61
N LEU A 98 -9.99 -14.51 -3.49
CA LEU A 98 -9.16 -14.03 -2.39
C LEU A 98 -8.32 -15.15 -1.78
N LEU A 99 -8.92 -16.32 -1.54
CA LEU A 99 -8.23 -17.51 -1.04
C LEU A 99 -7.15 -17.98 -2.03
N ALA A 100 -7.39 -17.92 -3.33
CA ALA A 100 -6.42 -18.33 -4.35
C ALA A 100 -5.26 -17.34 -4.50
N ARG A 101 -5.56 -16.04 -4.48
CA ARG A 101 -4.61 -14.95 -4.77
C ARG A 101 -3.78 -14.54 -3.56
N VAL A 102 -4.44 -14.23 -2.46
CA VAL A 102 -3.77 -13.74 -1.24
C VAL A 102 -3.32 -14.91 -0.37
N ARG A 103 -3.97 -16.07 -0.50
CA ARG A 103 -3.80 -17.28 0.32
C ARG A 103 -3.85 -17.04 1.84
N PRO A 104 -4.83 -16.27 2.34
CA PRO A 104 -5.06 -16.21 3.77
C PRO A 104 -5.58 -17.55 4.30
N ALA A 105 -5.49 -17.74 5.61
CA ALA A 105 -6.12 -18.87 6.26
C ALA A 105 -7.65 -18.75 6.26
N ASN A 106 -8.21 -17.54 6.32
CA ASN A 106 -9.64 -17.28 6.29
C ASN A 106 -9.98 -15.92 5.64
N VAL A 107 -11.18 -15.82 5.09
CA VAL A 107 -11.77 -14.63 4.45
C VAL A 107 -13.17 -14.41 4.99
N ALA A 108 -13.53 -13.18 5.34
CA ALA A 108 -14.88 -12.78 5.69
C ALA A 108 -15.27 -11.54 4.87
N ILE A 109 -16.52 -11.49 4.42
CA ILE A 109 -17.09 -10.31 3.77
C ILE A 109 -18.32 -9.89 4.57
N TRP A 110 -18.33 -8.62 4.98
CA TRP A 110 -19.53 -7.98 5.54
C TRP A 110 -20.17 -7.07 4.51
N LEU A 111 -21.49 -7.02 4.53
CA LEU A 111 -22.28 -6.04 3.80
C LEU A 111 -23.01 -5.12 4.78
N CYS A 112 -23.08 -3.85 4.42
CA CYS A 112 -23.87 -2.85 5.10
C CYS A 112 -25.35 -3.02 4.71
N ASN A 113 -26.24 -3.04 5.69
CA ASN A 113 -27.67 -3.01 5.45
C ASN A 113 -28.19 -1.56 5.36
N SER A 114 -29.46 -1.37 5.01
CA SER A 114 -30.08 -0.06 4.90
C SER A 114 -30.17 0.74 6.21
N ARG A 115 -29.86 0.12 7.36
CA ARG A 115 -29.82 0.74 8.68
C ARG A 115 -28.41 1.13 9.11
N GLY A 116 -27.39 0.85 8.29
CA GLY A 116 -25.99 1.10 8.62
C GLY A 116 -25.34 -0.01 9.43
N ASP A 117 -26.04 -1.12 9.72
CA ASP A 117 -25.44 -2.27 10.41
C ASP A 117 -24.72 -3.18 9.41
N TYR A 118 -23.64 -3.79 9.87
CA TYR A 118 -22.86 -4.75 9.07
C TYR A 118 -23.18 -6.18 9.49
N ALA A 119 -23.47 -7.03 8.50
CA ALA A 119 -23.71 -8.45 8.68
C ALA A 119 -22.74 -9.28 7.82
N VAL A 120 -22.33 -10.44 8.33
CA VAL A 120 -21.48 -11.38 7.58
C VAL A 120 -22.30 -11.89 6.40
N ALA A 121 -21.86 -11.58 5.18
CA ALA A 121 -22.52 -11.99 3.95
C ALA A 121 -21.84 -13.22 3.34
N ALA A 122 -20.52 -13.34 3.48
CA ALA A 122 -19.79 -14.53 3.06
C ALA A 122 -18.59 -14.81 3.95
N TYR A 123 -18.23 -16.09 4.00
CA TYR A 123 -17.09 -16.58 4.76
C TYR A 123 -16.44 -17.75 4.03
N GLY A 124 -15.15 -17.63 3.72
CA GLY A 124 -14.31 -18.67 3.14
C GLY A 124 -13.22 -19.06 4.14
N ALA A 125 -12.97 -20.36 4.32
CA ALA A 125 -12.04 -20.81 5.36
C ALA A 125 -11.19 -22.00 4.93
N ASN A 126 -9.93 -21.95 5.34
CA ASN A 126 -8.99 -23.07 5.31
C ASN A 126 -8.64 -23.58 6.72
N SER A 127 -9.00 -22.86 7.80
CA SER A 127 -8.55 -23.20 9.17
C SER A 127 -9.63 -23.15 10.26
N VAL A 128 -10.58 -22.21 10.20
CA VAL A 128 -11.62 -22.05 11.25
C VAL A 128 -13.00 -22.40 10.71
N SER A 129 -13.75 -23.24 11.42
CA SER A 129 -15.10 -23.64 11.01
C SER A 129 -16.06 -22.45 10.98
N ARG A 130 -16.96 -22.45 9.98
CA ARG A 130 -17.94 -21.38 9.76
C ARG A 130 -18.79 -21.08 11.00
N ALA A 131 -19.29 -22.11 11.69
CA ALA A 131 -20.11 -21.95 12.89
C ALA A 131 -19.39 -21.19 14.02
N ARG A 132 -18.07 -21.39 14.18
CA ARG A 132 -17.26 -20.67 15.16
C ARG A 132 -16.98 -19.22 14.73
N ALA A 133 -16.80 -19.02 13.42
CA ALA A 133 -16.50 -17.72 12.84
C ALA A 133 -17.71 -16.77 12.89
N GLU A 134 -18.91 -17.23 12.50
CA GLU A 134 -20.11 -16.38 12.41
C GLU A 134 -20.43 -15.65 13.71
N ALA A 135 -20.37 -16.33 14.86
CA ALA A 135 -20.67 -15.73 16.16
C ALA A 135 -19.69 -14.60 16.53
N SER A 136 -18.40 -14.75 16.21
CA SER A 136 -17.38 -13.75 16.50
C SER A 136 -17.39 -12.63 15.46
N LEU A 137 -17.44 -12.96 14.17
CA LEU A 137 -17.40 -12.02 13.06
C LEU A 137 -18.63 -11.11 13.02
N GLY A 138 -19.79 -11.58 13.49
CA GLY A 138 -20.98 -10.74 13.61
C GLY A 138 -20.82 -9.57 14.59
N VAL A 139 -20.10 -9.77 15.70
CA VAL A 139 -19.78 -8.69 16.65
C VAL A 139 -18.71 -7.77 16.07
N LEU A 140 -17.67 -8.36 15.49
CA LEU A 140 -16.53 -7.63 14.94
C LEU A 140 -16.93 -6.70 13.79
N GLY A 141 -17.80 -7.16 12.89
CA GLY A 141 -18.26 -6.35 11.76
C GLY A 141 -18.93 -5.04 12.19
N ARG A 142 -19.72 -5.06 13.27
CA ARG A 142 -20.40 -3.87 13.78
C ARG A 142 -19.46 -2.82 14.38
N GLU A 143 -18.26 -3.21 14.78
CA GLU A 143 -17.28 -2.30 15.38
C GLU A 143 -16.21 -1.92 14.36
N ALA A 144 -15.53 -2.91 13.79
CA ALA A 144 -14.44 -2.72 12.84
C ALA A 144 -14.86 -1.93 11.60
N CYS A 145 -16.05 -2.20 11.04
CA CYS A 145 -16.49 -1.54 9.81
C CYS A 145 -16.82 -0.05 10.01
N THR A 146 -17.17 0.37 11.23
CA THR A 146 -17.49 1.78 11.52
C THR A 146 -16.28 2.70 11.50
N HIS A 147 -15.08 2.13 11.60
CA HIS A 147 -13.82 2.86 11.57
C HIS A 147 -13.20 2.91 10.16
N LEU A 148 -13.82 2.26 9.17
CA LEU A 148 -13.33 2.28 7.80
C LEU A 148 -13.66 3.59 7.09
N GLY A 149 -12.70 4.09 6.34
CA GLY A 149 -12.91 5.24 5.45
C GLY A 149 -13.62 4.87 4.15
N ASN A 150 -13.97 5.89 3.37
CA ASN A 150 -14.63 5.74 2.07
C ASN A 150 -13.62 5.63 0.90
N GLU A 151 -12.36 5.38 1.20
CA GLU A 151 -11.30 5.18 0.21
C GLU A 151 -10.93 3.70 0.10
N PRO A 152 -10.62 3.18 -1.11
CA PRO A 152 -10.29 1.76 -1.30
C PRO A 152 -8.86 1.46 -0.85
N VAL A 153 -8.59 1.64 0.45
CA VAL A 153 -7.28 1.42 1.07
C VAL A 153 -7.42 0.36 2.16
N ALA A 154 -6.57 -0.65 2.11
CA ALA A 154 -6.54 -1.69 3.14
C ALA A 154 -5.78 -1.21 4.39
N SER A 155 -6.29 -1.61 5.56
CA SER A 155 -5.60 -1.49 6.84
C SER A 155 -5.01 -2.84 7.23
N VAL A 156 -3.76 -2.84 7.69
CA VAL A 156 -3.01 -4.04 8.07
C VAL A 156 -2.79 -4.04 9.57
N PHE A 157 -3.05 -5.18 10.21
CA PHE A 157 -2.92 -5.39 11.64
C PHE A 157 -2.04 -6.60 11.91
N ASP A 158 -0.91 -6.41 12.59
CA ASP A 158 -0.06 -7.52 13.07
C ASP A 158 -0.77 -8.35 14.14
N ASN A 159 -1.69 -7.72 14.88
CA ASN A 159 -2.60 -8.34 15.81
C ASN A 159 -4.04 -7.95 15.45
N ALA A 160 -4.80 -8.90 14.94
CA ALA A 160 -6.17 -8.68 14.46
C ALA A 160 -7.12 -8.18 15.55
N ALA A 161 -6.84 -8.45 16.84
CA ALA A 161 -7.65 -7.95 17.94
C ALA A 161 -7.62 -6.42 18.07
N GLU A 162 -6.61 -5.74 17.51
CA GLU A 162 -6.47 -4.27 17.52
C GLU A 162 -7.43 -3.57 16.54
N MET A 163 -8.10 -4.33 15.67
CA MET A 163 -9.11 -3.83 14.76
C MET A 163 -10.39 -3.37 15.48
N VAL A 164 -10.57 -3.78 16.73
CA VAL A 164 -11.73 -3.46 17.57
C VAL A 164 -11.26 -2.90 18.91
N SER A 165 -12.01 -1.94 19.46
CA SER A 165 -11.76 -1.37 20.78
C SER A 165 -12.11 -2.35 21.90
N VAL A 166 -13.12 -3.19 21.71
CA VAL A 166 -13.54 -4.20 22.67
C VAL A 166 -13.57 -5.59 22.02
N PRO A 167 -12.46 -6.34 22.06
CA PRO A 167 -12.44 -7.67 21.47
C PRO A 167 -13.38 -8.62 22.22
N PRO A 168 -14.00 -9.60 21.53
CA PRO A 168 -14.82 -10.61 22.18
C PRO A 168 -13.99 -11.39 23.22
N PRO A 169 -14.61 -11.94 24.27
CA PRO A 169 -13.89 -12.69 25.31
C PRO A 169 -12.96 -13.75 24.70
N GLY A 170 -11.68 -13.72 25.10
CA GLY A 170 -10.65 -14.62 24.56
C GLY A 170 -10.21 -14.31 23.11
N GLY A 171 -10.57 -13.15 22.56
CA GLY A 171 -10.20 -12.69 21.20
C GLY A 171 -10.96 -13.39 20.07
N GLY A 172 -11.87 -14.32 20.38
CA GLY A 172 -12.69 -15.02 19.38
C GLY A 172 -11.86 -15.71 18.30
N VAL A 173 -12.22 -15.48 17.03
CA VAL A 173 -11.48 -16.00 15.87
C VAL A 173 -10.25 -15.17 15.49
N LEU A 174 -10.08 -13.99 16.10
CA LEU A 174 -8.95 -13.09 15.84
C LEU A 174 -7.75 -13.34 16.77
N ALA A 175 -7.96 -14.11 17.85
CA ALA A 175 -6.92 -14.43 18.81
C ALA A 175 -5.73 -15.11 18.13
N GLY A 176 -4.53 -14.53 18.29
CA GLY A 176 -3.30 -15.06 17.67
C GLY A 176 -3.26 -14.95 16.14
N SER A 177 -4.11 -14.10 15.56
CA SER A 177 -4.15 -13.84 14.12
C SER A 177 -3.66 -12.43 13.78
N ARG A 178 -3.11 -12.29 12.58
CA ARG A 178 -2.93 -11.01 11.88
C ARG A 178 -4.05 -10.83 10.87
N ALA A 179 -4.36 -9.58 10.51
CA ALA A 179 -5.48 -9.25 9.65
C ALA A 179 -5.14 -8.18 8.62
N ILE A 180 -5.83 -8.24 7.48
CA ILE A 180 -5.97 -7.14 6.54
C ILE A 180 -7.45 -6.92 6.34
N ILE A 181 -7.93 -5.69 6.54
CA ILE A 181 -9.31 -5.29 6.28
C ILE A 181 -9.31 -4.20 5.21
N ALA A 182 -10.19 -4.31 4.22
CA ALA A 182 -10.39 -3.26 3.22
C ALA A 182 -11.88 -2.95 3.07
N PRO A 183 -12.24 -1.67 2.87
CA PRO A 183 -13.61 -1.29 2.64
C PRO A 183 -14.08 -1.69 1.23
N LEU A 184 -15.35 -2.06 1.13
CA LEU A 184 -16.02 -2.24 -0.16
C LEU A 184 -16.63 -0.91 -0.56
N VAL A 185 -15.91 -0.13 -1.35
CA VAL A 185 -16.33 1.24 -1.70
C VAL A 185 -16.50 1.41 -3.19
N PHE A 186 -17.52 2.18 -3.56
CA PHE A 186 -17.69 2.66 -4.93
C PHE A 186 -18.25 4.08 -4.93
N ARG A 187 -17.62 4.98 -5.68
CA ARG A 187 -18.00 6.41 -5.77
C ARG A 187 -18.16 7.12 -4.41
N GLY A 188 -17.34 6.72 -3.43
CA GLY A 188 -17.34 7.31 -2.08
C GLY A 188 -18.42 6.78 -1.15
N GLU A 189 -19.20 5.79 -1.58
CA GLU A 189 -20.17 5.08 -0.76
C GLU A 189 -19.58 3.75 -0.27
N LEU A 190 -19.80 3.45 1.02
CA LEU A 190 -19.31 2.26 1.70
C LEU A 190 -20.40 1.20 1.74
N PHE A 191 -20.19 0.08 1.06
CA PHE A 191 -21.14 -1.03 0.97
C PHE A 191 -20.83 -2.16 1.96
N GLY A 192 -19.67 -2.15 2.60
CA GLY A 192 -19.23 -3.27 3.41
C GLY A 192 -17.72 -3.29 3.65
N ALA A 193 -17.20 -4.44 4.06
CA ALA A 193 -15.77 -4.66 4.20
C ALA A 193 -15.38 -6.11 3.87
N VAL A 194 -14.16 -6.29 3.39
CA VAL A 194 -13.50 -7.59 3.30
C VAL A 194 -12.44 -7.67 4.40
N LEU A 195 -12.43 -8.76 5.14
CA LEU A 195 -11.36 -9.15 6.07
C LEU A 195 -10.70 -10.41 5.56
N VAL A 196 -9.38 -10.41 5.52
CA VAL A 196 -8.57 -11.62 5.44
C VAL A 196 -7.72 -11.75 6.69
N PHE A 197 -7.62 -12.96 7.25
CA PHE A 197 -6.88 -13.18 8.48
C PHE A 197 -6.22 -14.56 8.51
N GLN A 198 -5.06 -14.63 9.16
CA GLN A 198 -4.26 -15.84 9.28
C GLN A 198 -3.45 -15.85 10.58
N PRO A 199 -2.96 -17.01 11.04
CA PRO A 199 -2.11 -17.09 12.21
C PRO A 199 -0.91 -16.15 12.12
N VAL A 200 -0.49 -15.55 13.25
CA VAL A 200 0.69 -14.65 13.28
C VAL A 200 1.98 -15.36 12.88
N SER A 201 2.03 -16.70 12.91
CA SER A 201 3.15 -17.49 12.42
C SER A 201 3.31 -17.48 10.89
N GLU A 202 2.27 -17.09 10.14
CA GLU A 202 2.26 -17.10 8.68
C GLU A 202 2.50 -15.69 8.12
N ALA A 203 3.45 -15.57 7.18
CA ALA A 203 3.73 -14.32 6.48
C ALA A 203 2.65 -14.02 5.42
N TRP A 204 2.35 -12.74 5.22
CA TRP A 204 1.56 -12.32 4.07
C TRP A 204 2.35 -12.54 2.78
N GLN A 205 1.65 -12.83 1.69
CA GLN A 205 2.26 -12.69 0.38
C GLN A 205 2.63 -11.22 0.13
N PRO A 206 3.66 -10.96 -0.71
CA PRO A 206 3.92 -9.61 -1.20
C PRO A 206 2.63 -8.98 -1.73
N ASN A 207 2.46 -7.68 -1.46
CA ASN A 207 1.38 -6.87 -2.03
C ASN A 207 -0.05 -7.31 -1.65
N ALA A 208 -0.19 -8.17 -0.62
CA ALA A 208 -1.48 -8.64 -0.15
C ALA A 208 -2.46 -7.48 0.19
N PRO A 209 -2.05 -6.39 0.87
CA PRO A 209 -2.95 -5.27 1.16
C PRO A 209 -3.50 -4.61 -0.11
N GLU A 210 -2.65 -4.38 -1.10
CA GLU A 210 -3.02 -3.77 -2.38
C GLU A 210 -3.99 -4.65 -3.17
N ILE A 211 -3.75 -5.96 -3.18
CA ILE A 211 -4.63 -6.95 -3.82
C ILE A 211 -5.99 -6.98 -3.13
N VAL A 212 -6.03 -7.06 -1.79
CA VAL A 212 -7.28 -7.08 -1.01
C VAL A 212 -8.08 -5.79 -1.22
N ALA A 213 -7.41 -4.63 -1.20
CA ALA A 213 -8.04 -3.34 -1.46
C ALA A 213 -8.64 -3.25 -2.87
N SER A 214 -7.89 -3.70 -3.88
CA SER A 214 -8.32 -3.65 -5.28
C SER A 214 -9.50 -4.60 -5.54
N ILE A 215 -9.49 -5.78 -4.92
CA ILE A 215 -10.62 -6.71 -4.92
C ILE A 215 -11.83 -6.08 -4.21
N GLY A 216 -11.63 -5.46 -3.06
CA GLY A 216 -12.68 -4.75 -2.31
C GLY A 216 -13.38 -3.67 -3.15
N ALA A 217 -12.61 -2.89 -3.92
CA ALA A 217 -13.14 -1.89 -4.84
C ALA A 217 -14.00 -2.50 -5.96
N VAL A 218 -13.57 -3.63 -6.54
CA VAL A 218 -14.36 -4.36 -7.55
C VAL A 218 -15.67 -4.87 -6.97
N LEU A 219 -15.66 -5.37 -5.74
CA LEU A 219 -16.88 -5.83 -5.08
C LEU A 219 -17.83 -4.69 -4.77
N GLY A 220 -17.32 -3.55 -4.28
CA GLY A 220 -18.13 -2.35 -4.07
C GLY A 220 -18.85 -1.92 -5.35
N GLU A 221 -18.16 -1.94 -6.49
CA GLU A 221 -18.72 -1.66 -7.81
C GLU A 221 -19.86 -2.63 -8.18
N GLN A 222 -19.67 -3.94 -7.98
CA GLN A 222 -20.69 -4.93 -8.33
C GLN A 222 -21.89 -4.92 -7.36
N ILE A 223 -21.67 -4.71 -6.07
CA ILE A 223 -22.74 -4.59 -5.07
C ILE A 223 -23.65 -3.41 -5.41
N GLU A 224 -23.06 -2.26 -5.75
CA GLU A 224 -23.83 -1.10 -6.18
C GLU A 224 -24.67 -1.41 -7.42
N ARG A 225 -24.08 -2.09 -8.42
CA ARG A 225 -24.76 -2.48 -9.65
C ARG A 225 -25.98 -3.37 -9.36
N ILE A 226 -25.82 -4.39 -8.52
CA ILE A 226 -26.89 -5.30 -8.12
C ILE A 226 -27.98 -4.55 -7.33
N THR A 227 -27.58 -3.75 -6.33
CA THR A 227 -28.50 -2.99 -5.48
C THR A 227 -29.36 -2.04 -6.32
N ARG A 228 -28.75 -1.34 -7.28
CA ARG A 228 -29.45 -0.44 -8.20
C ARG A 228 -30.52 -1.17 -9.03
N ILE A 229 -30.20 -2.34 -9.56
CA ILE A 229 -31.14 -3.16 -10.35
C ILE A 229 -32.33 -3.60 -9.49
N VAL A 230 -32.07 -4.07 -8.27
CA VAL A 230 -33.12 -4.53 -7.34
C VAL A 230 -34.04 -3.37 -6.94
N VAL A 231 -33.47 -2.20 -6.62
CA VAL A 231 -34.25 -1.00 -6.26
C VAL A 231 -35.09 -0.51 -7.45
N GLN A 232 -34.52 -0.43 -8.66
CA GLN A 232 -35.26 -0.01 -9.87
C GLN A 232 -36.42 -0.95 -10.20
N ARG A 233 -36.24 -2.27 -10.06
CA ARG A 233 -37.33 -3.26 -10.24
C ARG A 233 -38.42 -3.17 -9.17
N GLY A 234 -38.10 -2.64 -7.99
CA GLY A 234 -39.08 -2.38 -6.93
C GLY A 234 -39.92 -1.11 -7.13
N THR A 235 -39.56 -0.23 -8.08
CA THR A 235 -40.20 1.10 -8.20
C THR A 235 -41.25 1.23 -9.29
N GLU A 236 -41.32 0.35 -10.30
CA GLU A 236 -42.39 0.42 -11.31
C GLU A 236 -42.51 -0.88 -12.12
N TRP A 237 -43.66 -1.54 -12.00
CA TRP A 237 -44.18 -2.41 -13.05
C TRP A 237 -45.23 -1.59 -13.81
N PRO A 238 -45.18 -1.48 -15.16
CA PRO A 238 -46.23 -0.78 -15.89
C PRO A 238 -47.55 -1.48 -15.62
N SER A 239 -48.39 -0.81 -14.83
CA SER A 239 -49.70 -1.33 -14.46
C SER A 239 -50.64 -1.06 -15.62
N THR A 240 -51.19 -2.15 -16.16
CA THR A 240 -52.27 -2.26 -17.17
C THR A 240 -51.98 -1.74 -18.59
N PRO A 241 -52.15 -2.57 -19.64
CA PRO A 241 -52.32 -2.06 -21.00
C PRO A 241 -53.65 -1.27 -21.09
N PRO A 242 -53.76 -0.28 -21.99
CA PRO A 242 -54.99 0.49 -22.15
C PRO A 242 -56.14 -0.44 -22.56
N GLU A 243 -57.25 -0.36 -21.84
CA GLU A 243 -58.52 -0.94 -22.28
C GLU A 243 -58.87 -0.34 -23.65
N HIS A 244 -58.96 -1.21 -24.65
CA HIS A 244 -59.49 -0.85 -25.96
C HIS A 244 -61.02 -0.87 -25.87
N ASP A 245 -61.63 0.32 -25.98
CA ASP A 245 -63.02 0.51 -26.39
C ASP A 245 -63.24 0.07 -27.86
#